data_AF-G0QI31-F1
#
_entry.id   AF-G0QI31-F1
#
_cell.length_a   1.000
_cell.length_b   1.000
_cell.length_c   1.000
_cell.angle_alpha   90.00
_cell.angle_beta   90.00
_cell.angle_gamma   90.00
#
_symmetry.space_group_name_H-M   'P 1'
#
loop_
_entity.id
_entity.type
_entity.pdbx_description
1 polymer ?
#
loop_
_entity_poly.entity_id
_entity_poly.type
_entity_poly.pdbx_seq_one_letter_code
_entity_poly.pdbx_strand_id
1 'polypeptide(L)'
;VFVVDDHNHALAGWTAALYEGLFDSRPILVHVDYHEDSANPPEVFNTNLPTDFPTLEDQVHLLEIDEFIEAGKMWDIYDEVINVGVQSYYSDLDQDLYRMKEAMQDSDDVILDIDMYVYNRDDLVDDFDLRLADAVSESEFTSFATSPGYVQDQEEIIEKINGIVEMADRL
;
A
#
# COMPACT_ATOMS: atom_id res chain seq x y z
N VAL A 1 4.70 -2.59 -10.38
CA VAL A 1 5.60 -2.64 -9.22
C VAL A 1 6.55 -1.44 -9.21
N PHE A 2 6.64 -0.74 -8.10
CA PHE A 2 7.64 0.28 -7.81
C PHE A 2 8.04 0.21 -6.33
N VAL A 3 9.27 0.62 -6.02
CA VAL A 3 9.83 0.57 -4.67
C VAL A 3 10.11 2.00 -4.23
N VAL A 4 9.64 2.34 -3.03
CA VAL A 4 9.73 3.67 -2.43
C VAL A 4 10.25 3.56 -1.00
N ASP A 5 10.73 4.67 -0.47
CA ASP A 5 11.14 4.80 0.91
C ASP A 5 9.95 4.81 1.88
N ASP A 6 8.84 5.46 1.56
CA ASP A 6 7.65 5.52 2.42
C ASP A 6 6.31 5.57 1.65
N HIS A 7 5.21 5.47 2.40
CA HIS A 7 3.83 5.44 1.90
C HIS A 7 3.36 6.75 1.26
N ASN A 8 3.91 7.90 1.67
CA ASN A 8 3.59 9.19 1.04
C ASN A 8 4.17 9.26 -0.38
N HIS A 9 5.34 8.67 -0.60
CA HIS A 9 5.87 8.49 -1.95
C HIS A 9 5.06 7.47 -2.77
N ALA A 10 4.48 6.45 -2.13
CA ALA A 10 3.55 5.53 -2.78
C ALA A 10 2.30 6.27 -3.29
N LEU A 11 1.69 7.10 -2.44
CA LEU A 11 0.55 7.96 -2.77
C LEU A 11 0.82 8.87 -3.98
N ALA A 12 2.01 9.44 -4.08
CA ALA A 12 2.42 10.23 -5.25
C ALA A 12 2.46 9.41 -6.54
N GLY A 13 2.93 8.17 -6.46
CA GLY A 13 2.92 7.22 -7.57
C GLY A 13 1.50 6.90 -8.04
N TRP A 14 0.60 6.59 -7.11
CA TRP A 14 -0.81 6.30 -7.41
C TRP A 14 -1.51 7.52 -8.02
N THR A 15 -1.34 8.70 -7.43
CA THR A 15 -1.95 9.93 -7.95
C THR A 15 -1.49 10.21 -9.40
N ALA A 16 -0.21 9.99 -9.70
CA ALA A 16 0.31 10.13 -11.05
C ALA A 16 -0.28 9.08 -12.02
N ALA A 17 -0.40 7.83 -11.59
CA ALA A 17 -0.96 6.75 -12.40
C ALA A 17 -2.46 6.95 -12.69
N LEU A 18 -3.23 7.48 -11.74
CA LEU A 18 -4.62 7.90 -11.94
C LEU A 18 -4.72 8.96 -13.04
N TYR A 19 -3.86 9.98 -12.97
CA TYR A 19 -3.85 11.09 -13.91
C TYR A 19 -3.51 10.64 -15.35
N GLU A 20 -2.58 9.70 -15.49
CA GLU A 20 -2.23 9.09 -16.77
C GLU A 20 -3.29 8.08 -17.26
N GLY A 21 -4.33 7.80 -16.47
CA GLY A 21 -5.42 6.89 -16.81
C GLY A 21 -4.98 5.43 -16.82
N LEU A 22 -4.08 5.04 -15.90
CA LEU A 22 -3.56 3.68 -15.78
C LEU A 22 -4.44 2.73 -14.98
N PHE A 23 -5.45 3.26 -14.28
CA PHE A 23 -6.51 2.52 -13.60
C PHE A 23 -7.82 3.31 -13.72
N ASP A 24 -8.97 2.65 -13.46
CA ASP A 24 -10.25 3.34 -13.36
C ASP A 24 -10.25 4.31 -12.17
N SER A 25 -11.25 5.20 -12.12
CA SER A 25 -11.25 6.29 -11.14
C SER A 25 -11.35 5.85 -9.67
N ARG A 26 -11.57 4.57 -9.38
CA ARG A 26 -11.97 4.06 -8.05
C ARG A 26 -11.46 2.62 -7.76
N PRO A 27 -10.15 2.32 -7.87
CA PRO A 27 -9.59 1.05 -7.41
C PRO A 27 -9.85 0.83 -5.92
N ILE A 28 -9.71 -0.41 -5.46
CA ILE A 28 -9.55 -0.70 -4.03
C ILE A 28 -8.06 -0.54 -3.65
N LEU A 29 -7.80 -0.07 -2.42
CA LEU A 29 -6.47 -0.13 -1.83
C LEU A 29 -6.41 -1.35 -0.89
N VAL A 30 -5.46 -2.24 -1.13
CA VAL A 30 -5.05 -3.27 -0.19
C VAL A 30 -3.74 -2.82 0.45
N HIS A 31 -3.75 -2.56 1.75
CA HIS A 31 -2.59 -2.09 2.51
C HIS A 31 -2.08 -3.18 3.45
N VAL A 32 -0.87 -3.67 3.23
CA VAL A 32 -0.22 -4.69 4.07
C VAL A 32 0.75 -4.00 5.02
N ASP A 33 0.35 -3.85 6.28
CA ASP A 33 1.13 -3.16 7.31
C ASP A 33 0.75 -3.65 8.71
N TYR A 34 1.62 -3.39 9.67
CA TYR A 34 1.35 -3.47 11.09
C TYR A 34 0.43 -2.34 11.60
N HIS A 35 0.43 -1.18 10.93
CA HIS A 35 -0.26 0.04 11.32
C HIS A 35 -1.49 0.31 10.45
N GLU A 36 -2.43 1.11 10.98
CA GLU A 36 -3.67 1.45 10.26
C GLU A 36 -3.46 2.53 9.21
N ASP A 37 -2.45 3.40 9.40
CA ASP A 37 -2.06 4.55 8.55
C ASP A 37 -3.21 5.41 8.01
N SER A 38 -4.26 5.53 8.83
CA SER A 38 -5.49 6.23 8.53
C SER A 38 -5.72 7.43 9.46
N ALA A 39 -4.64 8.08 9.92
CA ALA A 39 -4.76 9.35 10.62
C ALA A 39 -5.36 10.41 9.68
N ASN A 40 -6.14 11.34 10.23
CA ASN A 40 -6.74 12.37 9.39
C ASN A 40 -5.67 13.41 9.01
N PRO A 41 -5.47 13.70 7.72
CA PRO A 41 -4.55 14.76 7.30
C PRO A 41 -5.02 16.13 7.79
N PRO A 42 -4.12 17.13 7.84
CA PRO A 42 -4.45 18.50 8.20
C PRO A 42 -5.60 19.07 7.34
N GLU A 43 -6.50 19.88 7.94
CA GLU A 43 -7.68 20.44 7.22
C GLU A 43 -7.35 21.19 5.92
N VAL A 44 -6.11 21.70 5.78
CA VAL A 44 -5.64 22.38 4.57
C VAL A 44 -5.59 21.48 3.33
N PHE A 45 -5.66 20.16 3.51
CA PHE A 45 -5.66 19.14 2.46
C PHE A 45 -7.04 18.75 1.95
N ASN A 46 -8.11 19.38 2.46
CA ASN A 46 -9.50 19.13 2.03
C ASN A 46 -9.78 19.75 0.64
N THR A 47 -8.97 19.36 -0.34
CA THR A 47 -9.05 19.75 -1.73
C THR A 47 -9.58 18.55 -2.52
N ASN A 48 -10.87 18.59 -2.87
CA ASN A 48 -11.38 17.69 -3.90
C ASN A 48 -10.59 17.99 -5.20
N LEU A 49 -9.78 17.05 -5.69
CA LEU A 49 -9.23 17.15 -7.03
C LEU A 49 -10.41 17.22 -8.00
N PRO A 50 -10.61 18.31 -8.78
CA PRO A 50 -9.69 18.65 -9.86
C PRO A 50 -9.66 20.16 -10.24
N THR A 51 -8.56 20.85 -9.91
CA THR A 51 -7.91 21.86 -10.78
C THR A 51 -6.46 22.12 -10.36
N ASP A 52 -6.13 21.94 -9.08
CA ASP A 52 -4.80 22.12 -8.52
C ASP A 52 -4.31 20.77 -7.96
N PHE A 53 -3.45 20.10 -8.71
CA PHE A 53 -2.83 18.84 -8.28
C PHE A 53 -1.96 19.10 -7.04
N PRO A 54 -2.06 18.33 -5.94
CA PRO A 54 -1.13 18.45 -4.84
C PRO A 54 0.26 18.17 -5.40
N THR A 55 1.18 19.11 -5.24
CA THR A 55 2.53 18.94 -5.76
C THR A 55 3.17 17.71 -5.11
N LEU A 56 4.17 17.10 -5.76
CA LEU A 56 4.97 16.06 -5.10
C LEU A 56 5.47 16.53 -3.73
N GLU A 57 5.76 17.84 -3.61
CA GLU A 57 6.14 18.46 -2.35
C GLU A 57 5.02 18.41 -1.30
N ASP A 58 3.76 18.66 -1.67
CA ASP A 58 2.61 18.56 -0.74
C ASP A 58 2.36 17.11 -0.31
N GLN A 59 2.48 16.16 -1.23
CA GLN A 59 2.24 14.74 -0.93
C GLN A 59 3.34 14.15 -0.04
N VAL A 60 4.59 14.59 -0.23
CA VAL A 60 5.75 14.02 0.49
C VAL A 60 6.09 14.76 1.79
N HIS A 61 5.89 16.09 1.86
CA HIS A 61 6.40 16.88 2.99
C HIS A 61 5.33 17.42 3.95
N LEU A 62 4.06 17.44 3.55
CA LEU A 62 3.00 18.01 4.38
C LEU A 62 2.14 16.95 5.07
N LEU A 63 2.15 15.71 4.58
CA LEU A 63 1.54 14.56 5.27
C LEU A 63 2.53 13.98 6.28
N GLU A 64 2.03 13.62 7.45
CA GLU A 64 2.73 12.70 8.33
C GLU A 64 2.66 11.27 7.73
N ILE A 65 3.53 10.38 8.18
CA ILE A 65 3.69 9.04 7.58
C ILE A 65 2.44 8.15 7.70
N ASP A 66 1.55 8.45 8.66
CA ASP A 66 0.33 7.70 8.98
C ASP A 66 -0.95 8.35 8.44
N GLU A 67 -0.86 9.34 7.54
CA GLU A 67 -2.03 10.10 7.05
C GLU A 67 -2.43 9.78 5.60
N PHE A 68 -1.61 9.00 4.89
CA PHE A 68 -1.72 8.83 3.44
C PHE A 68 -3.03 8.17 2.99
N ILE A 69 -3.60 7.26 3.80
CA ILE A 69 -4.82 6.54 3.45
C ILE A 69 -6.02 7.49 3.39
N GLU A 70 -6.17 8.33 4.41
CA GLU A 70 -7.27 9.29 4.43
C GLU A 70 -7.04 10.40 3.40
N ALA A 71 -5.79 10.79 3.15
CA ALA A 71 -5.47 11.72 2.06
C ALA A 71 -5.89 11.16 0.69
N GLY A 72 -5.58 9.89 0.39
CA GLY A 72 -5.97 9.26 -0.88
C GLY A 72 -7.48 9.12 -1.06
N LYS A 73 -8.24 8.87 0.02
CA LYS A 73 -9.71 8.93 0.01
C LYS A 73 -10.23 10.33 -0.28
N MET A 74 -9.69 11.35 0.37
CA MET A 74 -10.08 12.75 0.14
C MET A 74 -9.81 13.21 -1.29
N TRP A 75 -8.81 12.61 -1.94
CA TRP A 75 -8.44 12.91 -3.33
C TRP A 75 -9.12 12.01 -4.35
N ASP A 76 -10.10 11.20 -3.94
CA ASP A 76 -10.84 10.26 -4.79
C ASP A 76 -9.90 9.31 -5.57
N ILE A 77 -8.79 8.86 -4.97
CA ILE A 77 -7.87 7.89 -5.59
C ILE A 77 -8.42 6.47 -5.50
N TYR A 78 -9.04 6.13 -4.36
CA TYR A 78 -9.69 4.85 -4.08
C TYR A 78 -10.87 5.09 -3.14
N ASP A 79 -11.89 4.23 -3.21
CA ASP A 79 -13.09 4.32 -2.36
C ASP A 79 -13.04 3.38 -1.14
N GLU A 80 -12.37 2.23 -1.29
CA GLU A 80 -12.32 1.17 -0.30
C GLU A 80 -10.88 0.84 0.06
N VAL A 81 -10.66 0.54 1.34
CA VAL A 81 -9.35 0.22 1.89
C VAL A 81 -9.45 -1.04 2.72
N ILE A 82 -8.55 -1.98 2.46
CA ILE A 82 -8.42 -3.24 3.16
C ILE A 82 -7.06 -3.27 3.80
N ASN A 83 -7.03 -3.02 5.11
CA ASN A 83 -5.81 -3.15 5.90
C ASN A 83 -5.59 -4.61 6.28
N VAL A 84 -4.39 -5.12 6.00
CA VAL A 84 -3.96 -6.49 6.23
C VAL A 84 -2.81 -6.49 7.23
N GLY A 85 -2.99 -7.15 8.36
CA GLY A 85 -1.94 -7.24 9.38
C GLY A 85 -2.00 -6.17 10.45
N VAL A 86 -2.95 -5.22 10.40
CA VAL A 86 -3.17 -4.26 11.50
C VAL A 86 -3.33 -5.01 12.81
N GLN A 87 -2.50 -4.71 13.81
CA GLN A 87 -2.56 -5.37 15.10
C GLN A 87 -3.72 -4.83 15.95
N SER A 88 -4.93 -5.36 15.74
CA SER A 88 -5.99 -5.24 16.73
C SER A 88 -5.84 -6.36 17.76
N TYR A 89 -6.40 -6.19 18.96
CA TYR A 89 -6.43 -7.25 20.00
C TYR A 89 -7.11 -8.56 19.53
N TYR A 90 -7.70 -8.57 18.33
CA TYR A 90 -8.48 -9.65 17.74
C TYR A 90 -8.11 -9.96 16.28
N SER A 91 -7.07 -9.35 15.69
CA SER A 91 -6.70 -9.65 14.30
C SER A 91 -5.89 -10.94 14.21
N ASP A 92 -6.26 -11.73 13.22
CA ASP A 92 -5.63 -13.00 12.86
C ASP A 92 -5.10 -12.80 11.45
N LEU A 93 -3.77 -12.77 11.30
CA LEU A 93 -3.14 -12.47 10.01
C LEU A 93 -3.63 -13.42 8.91
N ASP A 94 -3.93 -14.68 9.24
CA ASP A 94 -4.50 -15.64 8.28
C ASP A 94 -5.89 -15.20 7.78
N GLN A 95 -6.72 -14.61 8.65
CA GLN A 95 -8.03 -14.09 8.26
C GLN A 95 -7.90 -12.82 7.42
N ASP A 96 -6.98 -11.93 7.76
CA ASP A 96 -6.76 -10.71 6.98
C ASP A 96 -6.24 -11.04 5.58
N LEU A 97 -5.32 -12.01 5.46
CA LEU A 97 -4.86 -12.54 4.17
C LEU A 97 -5.97 -13.21 3.37
N TYR A 98 -6.93 -13.88 4.03
CA TYR A 98 -8.11 -14.42 3.35
C TYR A 98 -9.01 -13.31 2.79
N ARG A 99 -9.24 -12.25 3.58
CA ARG A 99 -10.04 -11.09 3.15
C ARG A 99 -9.40 -10.35 2.00
N MET A 100 -8.08 -10.17 2.05
CA MET A 100 -7.30 -9.63 0.94
C MET A 100 -7.61 -10.38 -0.36
N LYS A 101 -7.48 -11.70 -0.33
CA LYS A 101 -7.74 -12.54 -1.51
C LYS A 101 -9.19 -12.44 -2.00
N GLU A 102 -10.16 -12.46 -1.10
CA GLU A 102 -11.58 -12.34 -1.47
C GLU A 102 -11.87 -11.00 -2.16
N ALA A 103 -11.33 -9.91 -1.63
CA ALA A 103 -11.57 -8.59 -2.19
C ALA A 103 -10.86 -8.33 -3.52
N MET A 104 -9.63 -8.85 -3.68
CA MET A 104 -8.92 -8.75 -4.95
C MET A 104 -9.63 -9.54 -6.05
N GLN A 105 -10.28 -10.66 -5.73
CA GLN A 105 -11.06 -11.44 -6.69
C GLN A 105 -12.36 -10.76 -7.15
N ASP A 106 -12.96 -9.92 -6.30
CA ASP A 106 -14.22 -9.23 -6.56
C ASP A 106 -14.02 -7.81 -7.15
N SER A 107 -12.78 -7.37 -7.33
CA SER A 107 -12.42 -6.02 -7.80
C SER A 107 -11.82 -6.04 -9.20
N ASP A 108 -12.18 -5.04 -10.02
CA ASP A 108 -11.65 -4.89 -11.38
C ASP A 108 -10.25 -4.23 -11.41
N ASP A 109 -9.93 -3.39 -10.42
CA ASP A 109 -8.63 -2.73 -10.25
C ASP A 109 -8.20 -2.71 -8.77
N VAL A 110 -6.96 -3.10 -8.50
CA VAL A 110 -6.36 -3.17 -7.16
C VAL A 110 -5.05 -2.39 -7.12
N ILE A 111 -4.96 -1.44 -6.18
CA ILE A 111 -3.68 -0.92 -5.70
C ILE A 111 -3.26 -1.79 -4.51
N LEU A 112 -2.09 -2.41 -4.62
CA LEU A 112 -1.48 -3.18 -3.53
C LEU A 112 -0.33 -2.37 -2.95
N ASP A 113 -0.45 -2.00 -1.68
CA ASP A 113 0.59 -1.33 -0.92
C ASP A 113 1.14 -2.26 0.17
N ILE A 114 2.47 -2.29 0.30
CA ILE A 114 3.15 -3.21 1.21
C ILE A 114 4.21 -2.43 1.99
N ASP A 115 3.99 -2.26 3.30
CA ASP A 115 5.05 -1.83 4.20
C ASP A 115 5.97 -3.01 4.52
N MET A 116 7.23 -2.88 4.11
CA MET A 116 8.25 -3.88 4.42
C MET A 116 8.55 -3.96 5.92
N TYR A 117 8.12 -2.97 6.73
CA TYR A 117 8.14 -3.05 8.19
C TYR A 117 7.33 -4.24 8.74
N VAL A 118 6.38 -4.79 7.97
CA VAL A 118 5.64 -6.02 8.33
C VAL A 118 6.57 -7.19 8.61
N TYR A 119 7.77 -7.23 8.01
CA TYR A 119 8.77 -8.28 8.23
C TYR A 119 9.48 -8.22 9.58
N ASN A 120 9.26 -7.17 10.37
CA ASN A 120 9.73 -7.13 11.76
C ASN A 120 8.79 -7.89 12.72
N ARG A 121 7.73 -8.50 12.21
CA ARG A 121 6.81 -9.33 12.99
C ARG A 121 7.35 -10.73 13.22
N ASP A 122 7.14 -11.23 14.43
CA ASP A 122 7.50 -12.59 14.82
C ASP A 122 6.41 -13.64 14.51
N ASP A 123 5.22 -13.21 14.09
CA ASP A 123 4.02 -14.05 13.90
C ASP A 123 3.60 -14.22 12.43
N LEU A 124 4.50 -13.94 11.49
CA LEU A 124 4.25 -14.21 10.07
C LEU A 124 4.01 -15.70 9.84
N VAL A 125 3.02 -16.00 9.01
CA VAL A 125 2.72 -17.38 8.58
C VAL A 125 3.77 -17.89 7.58
N ASP A 126 4.02 -19.20 7.57
CA ASP A 126 5.09 -19.82 6.77
C ASP A 126 4.99 -19.53 5.25
N ASP A 127 3.78 -19.32 4.74
CA ASP A 127 3.48 -19.07 3.32
C ASP A 127 3.21 -17.59 3.00
N PHE A 128 3.54 -16.67 3.92
CA PHE A 128 3.27 -15.24 3.76
C PHE A 128 3.87 -14.66 2.46
N ASP A 129 5.15 -14.95 2.18
CA ASP A 129 5.83 -14.48 0.95
C ASP A 129 5.14 -14.99 -0.33
N LEU A 130 4.61 -16.22 -0.32
CA LEU A 130 3.89 -16.80 -1.45
C LEU A 130 2.52 -16.13 -1.64
N ARG A 131 1.83 -15.81 -0.55
CA ARG A 131 0.54 -15.10 -0.61
C ARG A 131 0.69 -13.65 -1.04
N LEU A 132 1.77 -12.98 -0.62
CA LEU A 132 2.12 -11.67 -1.17
C LEU A 132 2.46 -11.77 -2.64
N ALA A 133 3.21 -12.78 -3.09
CA ALA A 133 3.47 -12.97 -4.51
C ALA A 133 2.19 -13.20 -5.33
N ASP A 134 1.22 -13.97 -4.81
CA ASP A 134 -0.11 -14.17 -5.40
C ASP A 134 -0.84 -12.81 -5.55
N ALA A 135 -0.90 -12.02 -4.48
CA ALA A 135 -1.50 -10.69 -4.51
C ALA A 135 -0.79 -9.73 -5.48
N VAL A 136 0.55 -9.73 -5.51
CA VAL A 136 1.33 -8.93 -6.47
C VAL A 136 1.00 -9.31 -7.90
N SER A 137 0.82 -10.61 -8.19
CA SER A 137 0.48 -11.10 -9.54
C SER A 137 -0.93 -10.72 -9.99
N GLU A 138 -1.84 -10.51 -9.03
CA GLU A 138 -3.25 -10.12 -9.26
C GLU A 138 -3.45 -8.60 -9.22
N SER A 139 -2.48 -7.80 -8.76
CA SER A 139 -2.59 -6.34 -8.65
C SER A 139 -2.11 -5.59 -9.90
N GLU A 140 -2.81 -4.53 -10.26
CA GLU A 140 -2.45 -3.62 -11.35
C GLU A 140 -1.24 -2.76 -10.97
N PHE A 141 -1.22 -2.31 -9.72
CA PHE A 141 -0.20 -1.39 -9.23
C PHE A 141 0.26 -1.75 -7.82
N THR A 142 1.47 -2.29 -7.72
CA THR A 142 2.11 -2.62 -6.44
C THR A 142 3.15 -1.58 -6.04
N SER A 143 3.06 -1.05 -4.82
CA SER A 143 4.16 -0.38 -4.11
C SER A 143 4.76 -1.27 -3.02
N PHE A 144 6.08 -1.13 -2.85
CA PHE A 144 6.77 -1.59 -1.65
C PHE A 144 7.41 -0.39 -0.97
N ALA A 145 6.98 -0.07 0.25
CA ALA A 145 7.60 0.95 1.10
C ALA A 145 8.68 0.30 1.97
N THR A 146 9.94 0.73 1.82
CA THR A 146 11.07 0.07 2.49
C THR A 146 11.35 0.59 3.90
N SER A 147 10.66 1.66 4.32
CA SER A 147 10.67 2.21 5.67
C SER A 147 12.10 2.40 6.24
N PRO A 148 13.00 3.12 5.53
CA PRO A 148 14.39 3.27 5.94
C PRO A 148 14.48 3.94 7.32
N GLY A 149 15.35 3.41 8.17
CA GLY A 149 15.50 3.85 9.57
C GLY A 149 14.61 3.08 10.55
N TYR A 150 13.50 2.50 10.09
CA TYR A 150 12.70 1.52 10.85
C TYR A 150 13.12 0.10 10.49
N VAL A 151 13.36 -0.18 9.20
CA VAL A 151 13.99 -1.41 8.75
C VAL A 151 15.48 -1.17 8.53
N GLN A 152 16.32 -1.85 9.31
CA GLN A 152 17.75 -1.56 9.40
C GLN A 152 18.55 -2.09 8.20
N ASP A 153 18.22 -3.30 7.73
CA ASP A 153 18.92 -3.93 6.61
C ASP A 153 18.14 -3.74 5.31
N GLN A 154 18.41 -2.61 4.64
CA GLN A 154 17.76 -2.29 3.37
C GLN A 154 18.21 -3.22 2.23
N GLU A 155 19.41 -3.81 2.31
CA GLU A 155 19.84 -4.78 1.30
C GLU A 155 19.00 -6.06 1.39
N GLU A 156 18.78 -6.57 2.61
CA GLU A 156 17.91 -7.73 2.87
C GLU A 156 16.46 -7.47 2.41
N ILE A 157 15.91 -6.28 2.68
CA ILE A 157 14.56 -5.91 2.21
C ILE A 157 14.47 -5.88 0.69
N ILE A 158 15.46 -5.35 0.00
CA ILE A 158 15.47 -5.34 -1.46
C ILE A 158 15.59 -6.77 -2.02
N GLU A 159 16.41 -7.63 -1.41
CA GLU A 159 16.46 -9.06 -1.77
C GLU A 159 15.11 -9.75 -1.57
N LYS A 160 14.41 -9.43 -0.47
CA LYS A 160 13.07 -9.94 -0.18
C LYS A 160 12.06 -9.51 -1.25
N ILE A 161 12.01 -8.22 -1.59
CA ILE A 161 11.12 -7.68 -2.64
C ILE A 161 11.39 -8.38 -3.97
N ASN A 162 12.65 -8.50 -4.37
CA ASN A 162 13.01 -9.19 -5.62
C ASN A 162 12.53 -10.64 -5.60
N GLY A 163 12.66 -11.34 -4.47
CA GLY A 163 12.14 -12.69 -4.30
C GLY A 163 10.62 -12.78 -4.49
N ILE A 164 9.86 -11.87 -3.88
CA ILE A 164 8.38 -11.81 -4.02
C ILE A 164 7.98 -11.55 -5.47
N VAL A 165 8.59 -10.56 -6.11
CA VAL A 165 8.32 -10.22 -7.52
C VAL A 165 8.67 -11.38 -8.45
N GLU A 166 9.82 -12.05 -8.24
CA GLU A 166 10.19 -13.23 -9.03
C GLU A 166 9.21 -14.41 -8.84
N MET A 167 8.59 -14.54 -7.67
CA MET A 167 7.55 -15.54 -7.44
C MET A 167 6.26 -15.15 -8.15
N ALA A 168 5.85 -13.88 -8.07
CA ALA A 168 4.66 -13.34 -8.72
C ALA A 168 4.72 -13.53 -10.24
N ASP A 169 5.87 -13.27 -10.86
CA ASP A 169 6.10 -13.46 -12.31
C ASP A 169 5.95 -14.92 -12.78
N ARG A 170 5.89 -15.89 -11.85
CA ARG A 170 5.77 -17.32 -12.14
C ARG A 170 4.38 -17.89 -11.87
N LEU A 171 3.48 -17.11 -11.27
CA LEU A 171 2.09 -17.46 -11.03
C LEU A 171 1.25 -17.16 -12.29
#